data_AF-A0A557RSM1-F1
#
_entry.id   AF-A0A557RSM1-F1
#
_cell.length_a   1.000
_cell.length_b   1.000
_cell.length_c   1.000
_cell.angle_alpha   90.00
_cell.angle_beta   90.00
_cell.angle_gamma   90.00
#
_symmetry.space_group_name_H-M   'P 1'
#
loop_
_entity.id
_entity.type
_entity.pdbx_description
1 polymer ?
#
loop_
_entity_poly.entity_id
_entity_poly.type
_entity_poly.pdbx_seq_one_letter_code
_entity_poly.pdbx_strand_id
1 'polypeptide(L)'
;MNWWSSHVSPNEYYSILPTNIGTSDPWTIIANNAGDISMALTRGTAGAQVLDFAQNVQFDTTSSMLSWELPSTGPTIEGVRVLVWDRTLGLLNDPDAPDLAALSPYIPPMTSYQLSPTLFENGKSAADYTVEVRLMDFRDPQLGMNGSNILNTSRTFYDLAAPVPEPETWAMMLVGLGLIAQLARRKPR
;
A
#
# COMPACT_ATOMS: atom_id res chain seq x y z
N MET A 1 -23.35 -3.73 9.33
CA MET A 1 -21.95 -3.71 8.87
C MET A 1 -21.72 -2.36 8.23
N ASN A 2 -21.12 -1.43 8.97
CA ASN A 2 -20.81 -0.11 8.43
C ASN A 2 -19.43 -0.20 7.78
N TRP A 3 -19.42 -0.22 6.45
CA TRP A 3 -18.19 -0.13 5.67
C TRP A 3 -17.73 1.32 5.70
N TRP A 4 -16.55 1.57 6.27
CA TRP A 4 -15.87 2.84 6.09
C TRP A 4 -15.29 2.85 4.68
N SER A 5 -15.92 3.58 3.76
CA SER A 5 -15.34 3.95 2.47
C SER A 5 -14.53 5.22 2.68
N SER A 6 -13.20 5.13 2.69
CA SER A 6 -12.35 6.30 2.51
C SER A 6 -12.13 6.48 1.01
N HIS A 7 -12.78 7.45 0.40
CA HIS A 7 -12.38 7.93 -0.92
C HIS A 7 -11.03 8.63 -0.75
N VAL A 8 -9.98 8.10 -1.38
CA VAL A 8 -8.69 8.79 -1.45
C VAL A 8 -8.80 9.81 -2.58
N SER A 9 -9.09 11.06 -2.23
CA SER A 9 -8.96 12.19 -3.16
C SER A 9 -7.49 12.63 -3.24
N PRO A 10 -7.05 13.26 -4.34
CA PRO A 10 -5.73 13.88 -4.38
C PRO A 10 -5.68 14.98 -3.31
N ASN A 11 -4.77 14.85 -2.34
CA ASN A 11 -4.50 15.77 -1.20
C ASN A 11 -5.21 15.49 0.14
N GLU A 12 -5.79 14.33 0.37
CA GLU A 12 -6.26 13.96 1.73
C GLU A 12 -5.19 13.22 2.54
N TYR A 13 -4.64 13.92 3.56
CA TYR A 13 -3.76 13.34 4.57
C TYR A 13 -4.57 13.00 5.82
N TYR A 14 -4.74 11.71 6.12
CA TYR A 14 -5.31 11.27 7.38
C TYR A 14 -4.18 10.93 8.36
N SER A 15 -3.96 11.77 9.37
CA SER A 15 -3.17 11.38 10.54
C SER A 15 -4.10 10.79 11.59
N ILE A 16 -4.01 9.47 11.82
CA ILE A 16 -4.60 8.89 13.02
C ILE A 16 -3.80 9.44 14.19
N LEU A 17 -4.49 9.97 15.22
CA LEU A 17 -3.84 10.38 16.47
C LEU A 17 -2.89 9.26 16.90
N PRO A 18 -1.61 9.54 17.22
CA PRO A 18 -0.73 8.51 17.74
C PRO A 18 -1.45 7.93 18.95
N THR A 19 -1.85 6.66 18.85
CA THR A 19 -2.23 5.91 20.04
C THR A 19 -0.99 5.97 20.89
N ASN A 20 -1.01 6.78 21.96
CA ASN A 20 -0.09 6.60 23.07
C ASN A 20 -0.04 5.08 23.28
N ILE A 21 1.17 4.51 23.28
CA ILE A 21 1.41 3.08 23.52
C ILE A 21 0.94 2.81 24.95
N GLY A 22 -0.38 2.72 25.11
CA GLY A 22 -1.08 2.67 26.37
C GLY A 22 -1.13 1.23 26.79
N THR A 23 -0.45 0.94 27.89
CA THR A 23 -0.57 -0.24 28.77
C THR A 23 -1.61 -1.29 28.34
N SER A 24 -1.18 -2.12 27.38
CA SER A 24 -1.23 -3.59 27.25
C SER A 24 -2.48 -4.42 27.54
N ASP A 25 -3.49 -3.99 28.29
CA ASP A 25 -4.40 -4.98 28.88
C ASP A 25 -5.75 -5.09 28.12
N PRO A 26 -6.04 -6.26 27.50
CA PRO A 26 -7.32 -6.49 26.84
C PRO A 26 -8.46 -6.42 27.86
N TRP A 27 -9.52 -5.67 27.54
CA TRP A 27 -10.73 -5.61 28.37
C TRP A 27 -11.90 -6.35 27.72
N THR A 28 -12.82 -6.87 28.53
CA THR A 28 -14.00 -7.60 28.07
C THR A 28 -15.29 -6.91 28.53
N ILE A 29 -16.23 -6.70 27.62
CA ILE A 29 -17.62 -6.38 27.96
C ILE A 29 -18.40 -7.69 28.04
N ILE A 30 -19.11 -7.88 29.14
CA ILE A 30 -20.04 -8.99 29.35
C ILE A 30 -21.44 -8.40 29.49
N ALA A 31 -22.33 -8.70 28.55
CA ALA A 31 -23.75 -8.36 28.63
C ALA A 31 -24.51 -9.60 29.11
N ASN A 32 -25.29 -9.48 30.19
CA ASN A 32 -26.15 -10.55 30.71
C ASN A 32 -27.60 -10.07 30.71
N ASN A 33 -28.47 -10.81 30.02
CA ASN A 33 -29.91 -10.60 30.04
C ASN A 33 -30.62 -11.89 30.50
N ALA A 34 -30.97 -11.96 31.78
CA ALA A 34 -31.74 -13.07 32.37
C ALA A 34 -31.19 -14.48 32.07
N GLY A 35 -29.87 -14.62 31.94
CA GLY A 35 -29.20 -15.89 31.61
C GLY A 35 -28.60 -15.95 30.21
N ASP A 36 -29.01 -15.06 29.29
CA ASP A 36 -28.33 -14.89 28.00
C ASP A 36 -27.07 -14.04 28.20
N ILE A 37 -25.91 -14.67 28.04
CA ILE A 37 -24.60 -14.03 28.20
C ILE A 37 -23.97 -13.80 26.82
N SER A 38 -23.62 -12.56 26.53
CA SER A 38 -22.81 -12.17 25.36
C SER A 38 -21.52 -11.51 25.81
N MET A 39 -20.41 -11.81 25.12
CA MET A 39 -19.08 -11.33 25.48
C MET A 39 -18.41 -10.67 24.27
N ALA A 40 -17.84 -9.49 24.49
CA ALA A 40 -17.01 -8.78 23.51
C ALA A 40 -15.65 -8.46 24.15
N LEU A 41 -14.59 -9.03 23.59
CA LEU A 41 -13.21 -8.86 24.06
C LEU A 41 -12.47 -7.89 23.14
N THR A 42 -11.81 -6.89 23.71
CA THR A 42 -10.81 -6.11 22.98
C THR A 42 -9.49 -6.84 22.93
N ARG A 43 -8.80 -6.78 21.79
CA ARG A 43 -7.46 -7.35 21.65
C ARG A 43 -6.44 -6.33 22.16
N GLY A 44 -5.48 -6.80 22.95
CA GLY A 44 -4.38 -5.95 23.42
C GLY A 44 -3.49 -5.46 22.28
N THR A 45 -2.80 -4.37 22.53
CA THR A 45 -1.74 -3.79 21.68
C THR A 45 -0.34 -4.09 22.23
N ALA A 46 -0.24 -4.93 23.25
CA ALA A 46 1.03 -5.37 23.80
C ALA A 46 1.93 -5.94 22.70
N GLY A 47 3.17 -5.46 22.62
CA GLY A 47 4.13 -5.87 21.59
C GLY A 47 3.97 -5.15 20.25
N ALA A 48 2.94 -4.33 20.03
CA ALA A 48 2.81 -3.56 18.79
C ALA A 48 3.98 -2.59 18.63
N GLN A 49 4.66 -2.67 17.50
CA GLN A 49 5.75 -1.78 17.12
C GLN A 49 5.34 -0.92 15.93
N VAL A 50 5.82 0.32 15.84
CA VAL A 50 5.58 1.16 14.66
C VAL A 50 6.22 0.49 13.44
N LEU A 51 5.39 0.18 12.43
CA LEU A 51 5.85 -0.33 11.15
C LEU A 51 6.27 0.83 10.26
N ASP A 52 7.41 0.69 9.61
CA ASP A 52 7.81 1.57 8.50
C ASP A 52 7.01 1.20 7.23
N PHE A 53 7.25 1.91 6.13
CA PHE A 53 6.52 1.78 4.87
C PHE A 53 7.28 0.94 3.84
N ALA A 54 6.56 0.42 2.85
CA ALA A 54 7.18 -0.21 1.68
C ALA A 54 8.00 0.83 0.92
N GLN A 55 9.24 0.49 0.55
CA GLN A 55 10.19 1.38 -0.09
C GLN A 55 10.30 1.05 -1.59
N ASN A 56 10.79 2.00 -2.39
CA ASN A 56 11.10 1.80 -3.81
C ASN A 56 10.00 1.07 -4.60
N VAL A 57 8.74 1.44 -4.38
CA VAL A 57 7.61 0.78 -5.05
C VAL A 57 7.59 1.16 -6.53
N GLN A 58 7.54 0.15 -7.39
CA GLN A 58 7.61 0.28 -8.84
C GLN A 58 6.55 -0.58 -9.52
N PHE A 59 6.09 -0.11 -10.68
CA PHE A 59 5.17 -0.86 -11.51
C PHE A 59 5.71 -0.97 -12.94
N ASP A 60 5.86 -2.20 -13.42
CA ASP A 60 6.15 -2.48 -14.82
C ASP A 60 4.84 -2.67 -15.59
N THR A 61 4.48 -1.67 -16.39
CA THR A 61 3.31 -1.68 -17.28
C THR A 61 3.34 -2.80 -18.33
N THR A 62 4.52 -3.32 -18.70
CA THR A 62 4.66 -4.35 -19.73
C THR A 62 4.33 -5.72 -19.16
N SER A 63 4.86 -6.02 -17.97
CA SER A 63 4.64 -7.29 -17.30
C SER A 63 3.48 -7.25 -16.30
N SER A 64 2.86 -6.09 -16.05
CA SER A 64 1.90 -5.85 -14.96
C SER A 64 2.43 -6.26 -13.57
N MET A 65 3.74 -6.14 -13.36
CA MET A 65 4.39 -6.51 -12.10
C MET A 65 4.54 -5.29 -11.21
N LEU A 66 3.96 -5.35 -10.02
CA LEU A 66 4.24 -4.43 -8.92
C LEU A 66 5.41 -4.99 -8.10
N SER A 67 6.39 -4.17 -7.76
CA SER A 67 7.51 -4.55 -6.89
C SER A 67 7.76 -3.49 -5.82
N TRP A 68 8.37 -3.92 -4.71
CA TRP A 68 8.72 -3.06 -3.58
C TRP A 68 9.90 -3.63 -2.80
N GLU A 69 10.53 -2.76 -2.02
CA GLU A 69 11.53 -3.13 -1.03
C GLU A 69 10.92 -3.07 0.36
N LEU A 70 11.32 -4.00 1.22
CA LEU A 70 10.94 -3.98 2.63
C LEU A 70 11.88 -3.04 3.38
N PRO A 71 11.38 -2.35 4.42
CA PRO A 71 12.22 -1.51 5.24
C PRO A 71 13.34 -2.33 5.88
N SER A 72 14.57 -1.81 5.79
CA SER A 72 15.77 -2.45 6.36
C SER A 72 15.91 -2.21 7.87
N THR A 73 15.09 -1.34 8.43
CA THR A 73 15.06 -0.97 9.85
C THR A 73 13.65 -1.12 10.41
N GLY A 74 13.53 -1.60 11.65
CA GLY A 74 12.25 -1.71 12.35
C GLY A 74 11.84 -3.16 12.66
N PRO A 75 10.58 -3.38 13.09
CA PRO A 75 10.00 -4.71 13.28
C PRO A 75 10.07 -5.57 12.02
N THR A 76 10.10 -6.89 12.22
CA THR A 76 9.92 -7.86 11.13
C THR A 76 8.55 -7.66 10.49
N ILE A 77 8.52 -7.57 9.16
CA ILE A 77 7.27 -7.56 8.41
C ILE A 77 6.79 -8.98 8.22
N GLU A 78 5.60 -9.28 8.71
CA GLU A 78 5.02 -10.62 8.73
C GLU A 78 4.01 -10.85 7.60
N GLY A 79 3.52 -9.78 6.98
CA GLY A 79 2.66 -9.87 5.81
C GLY A 79 2.63 -8.60 4.98
N VAL A 80 2.23 -8.76 3.72
CA VAL A 80 1.97 -7.64 2.82
C VAL A 80 0.57 -7.79 2.25
N ARG A 81 -0.14 -6.68 2.08
CA ARG A 81 -1.41 -6.64 1.37
C ARG A 81 -1.32 -5.62 0.24
N VAL A 82 -1.75 -6.04 -0.94
CA VAL A 82 -1.89 -5.16 -2.11
C VAL A 82 -3.38 -4.97 -2.37
N LEU A 83 -3.83 -3.73 -2.48
CA LEU A 83 -5.21 -3.39 -2.87
C LEU A 83 -5.17 -2.45 -4.06
N VAL A 84 -6.07 -2.64 -5.02
CA VAL A 84 -6.16 -1.80 -6.22
C VAL A 84 -7.39 -0.90 -6.13
N TRP A 85 -7.20 0.38 -6.34
CA TRP A 85 -8.25 1.39 -6.30
C TRP A 85 -8.41 1.97 -7.70
N ASP A 86 -9.60 1.84 -8.28
CA ASP A 86 -9.99 2.61 -9.44
C ASP A 86 -10.28 4.04 -9.00
N ARG A 87 -9.66 5.01 -9.67
CA ARG A 87 -9.81 6.42 -9.31
C ARG A 87 -11.20 6.96 -9.55
N THR A 88 -11.99 6.34 -10.44
CA THR A 88 -13.37 6.75 -10.70
C THR A 88 -14.39 5.91 -9.96
N LEU A 89 -14.13 4.61 -9.78
CA LEU A 89 -15.09 3.67 -9.17
C LEU A 89 -14.82 3.36 -7.69
N GLY A 90 -13.64 3.72 -7.15
CA GLY A 90 -13.22 3.38 -5.80
C GLY A 90 -12.51 2.03 -5.71
N LEU A 91 -12.51 1.41 -4.52
CA LEU A 91 -11.83 0.13 -4.30
C LEU A 91 -12.36 -0.93 -5.27
N LEU A 92 -11.50 -1.43 -6.14
CA LEU A 92 -11.77 -2.62 -6.92
C LEU A 92 -11.14 -3.81 -6.21
N ASN A 93 -11.92 -4.85 -6.00
CA ASN A 93 -11.36 -6.16 -5.80
C ASN A 93 -10.71 -6.56 -7.12
N ASP A 94 -9.38 -6.75 -7.14
CA ASP A 94 -8.73 -7.41 -8.27
C ASP A 94 -9.51 -8.73 -8.52
N PRO A 95 -10.04 -8.95 -9.73
CA PRO A 95 -10.94 -10.06 -10.01
C PRO A 95 -10.31 -11.43 -9.76
N ASP A 96 -8.97 -11.51 -9.79
CA ASP A 96 -8.25 -12.77 -9.63
C ASP A 96 -7.68 -12.97 -8.21
N ALA A 97 -7.53 -11.89 -7.42
CA ALA A 97 -7.14 -11.97 -6.01
C ALA A 97 -7.38 -10.63 -5.27
N PRO A 98 -8.50 -10.45 -4.56
CA PRO A 98 -8.80 -9.20 -3.87
C PRO A 98 -7.90 -8.89 -2.67
N ASP A 99 -7.08 -9.86 -2.22
CA ASP A 99 -6.50 -9.80 -0.89
C ASP A 99 -5.31 -10.76 -0.70
N LEU A 100 -4.24 -10.73 -1.49
CA LEU A 100 -3.12 -11.68 -1.27
C LEU A 100 -1.70 -11.13 -1.52
N ALA A 101 -1.02 -10.81 -0.42
CA ALA A 101 0.36 -11.27 -0.19
C ALA A 101 0.52 -11.71 1.29
N ALA A 102 -0.44 -12.52 1.76
CA ALA A 102 -0.38 -13.14 3.08
C ALA A 102 0.54 -14.36 3.06
N LEU A 103 1.71 -14.28 3.66
CA LEU A 103 2.44 -15.48 4.10
C LEU A 103 2.96 -15.30 5.52
N SER A 104 2.15 -15.80 6.45
CA SER A 104 2.55 -16.35 7.76
C SER A 104 3.83 -17.23 7.65
N PRO A 105 4.68 -17.33 8.69
CA PRO A 105 6.15 -17.33 8.60
C PRO A 105 6.85 -18.65 8.17
N TYR A 106 6.70 -19.10 6.92
CA TYR A 106 7.65 -20.08 6.33
C TYR A 106 8.24 -19.68 4.97
N ILE A 107 7.96 -18.46 4.50
CA ILE A 107 8.42 -17.97 3.20
C ILE A 107 8.80 -16.49 3.39
N PRO A 108 9.92 -16.02 2.81
CA PRO A 108 10.31 -14.61 2.90
C PRO A 108 9.15 -13.68 2.46
N PRO A 109 8.97 -12.54 3.15
CA PRO A 109 7.95 -11.57 2.78
C PRO A 109 8.10 -11.19 1.30
N MET A 110 7.01 -11.31 0.55
CA MET A 110 6.99 -11.03 -0.88
C MET A 110 7.40 -9.58 -1.14
N THR A 111 8.16 -9.37 -2.20
CA THR A 111 8.63 -8.05 -2.69
C THR A 111 8.06 -7.73 -4.06
N SER A 112 7.14 -8.55 -4.56
CA SER A 112 6.47 -8.33 -5.84
C SER A 112 5.12 -9.02 -5.91
N TYR A 113 4.21 -8.45 -6.70
CA TYR A 113 2.88 -8.98 -6.96
C TYR A 113 2.48 -8.71 -8.42
N GLN A 114 1.97 -9.75 -9.07
CA GLN A 114 1.48 -9.69 -10.45
C GLN A 114 0.03 -9.21 -10.44
N LEU A 115 -0.23 -7.96 -10.87
CA LEU A 115 -1.59 -7.46 -11.00
C LEU A 115 -2.32 -8.20 -12.14
N SER A 116 -3.64 -8.40 -11.99
CA SER A 116 -4.44 -9.03 -13.05
C SER A 116 -4.38 -8.18 -14.33
N PRO A 117 -4.05 -8.79 -15.50
CA PRO A 117 -4.07 -8.08 -16.78
C PRO A 117 -5.45 -7.51 -17.13
N THR A 118 -6.53 -8.11 -16.60
CA THR A 118 -7.91 -7.69 -16.86
C THR A 118 -8.23 -6.30 -16.31
N LEU A 119 -7.45 -5.82 -15.33
CA LEU A 119 -7.54 -4.44 -14.82
C LEU A 119 -7.31 -3.42 -15.95
N PHE A 120 -6.52 -3.75 -16.96
CA PHE A 120 -6.16 -2.84 -18.04
C PHE A 120 -6.98 -3.07 -19.32
N GLU A 121 -8.07 -3.83 -19.22
CA GLU A 121 -9.01 -4.02 -20.33
C GLU A 121 -10.00 -2.85 -20.43
N ASN A 122 -10.84 -2.85 -21.47
CA ASN A 122 -11.93 -1.87 -21.66
C ASN A 122 -11.49 -0.40 -21.66
N GLY A 123 -10.27 -0.13 -22.13
CA GLY A 123 -9.72 1.23 -22.24
C GLY A 123 -9.20 1.80 -20.93
N LYS A 124 -9.11 0.98 -19.86
CA LYS A 124 -8.44 1.34 -18.62
C LYS A 124 -6.92 1.20 -18.78
N SER A 125 -6.20 2.06 -18.08
CA SER A 125 -4.74 2.13 -18.10
C SER A 125 -4.21 2.21 -16.66
N ALA A 126 -2.90 2.07 -16.50
CA ALA A 126 -2.24 2.28 -15.20
C ALA A 126 -2.56 3.65 -14.57
N ALA A 127 -2.87 4.68 -15.38
CA ALA A 127 -3.22 6.00 -14.88
C ALA A 127 -4.61 6.07 -14.20
N ASP A 128 -5.45 5.06 -14.40
CA ASP A 128 -6.78 4.97 -13.81
C ASP A 128 -6.76 4.33 -12.42
N TYR A 129 -5.60 3.85 -11.97
CA TYR A 129 -5.46 3.07 -10.75
C TYR A 129 -4.46 3.66 -9.77
N THR A 130 -4.80 3.54 -8.50
CA THR A 130 -3.91 3.74 -7.36
C THR A 130 -3.83 2.42 -6.60
N VAL A 131 -2.64 2.02 -6.19
CA VAL A 131 -2.42 0.79 -5.43
C VAL A 131 -2.03 1.12 -4.00
N GLU A 132 -2.66 0.44 -3.05
CA GLU A 132 -2.25 0.44 -1.66
C GLU A 132 -1.31 -0.75 -1.41
N VAL A 133 -0.09 -0.48 -0.96
CA VAL A 133 0.80 -1.49 -0.38
C VAL A 133 0.78 -1.32 1.12
N ARG A 134 0.32 -2.35 1.82
CA ARG A 134 0.17 -2.36 3.27
C ARG A 134 1.07 -3.40 3.90
N LEU A 135 1.99 -2.97 4.75
CA LEU A 135 2.82 -3.90 5.54
C LEU A 135 2.09 -4.23 6.84
N MET A 136 2.26 -5.46 7.31
CA MET A 136 1.54 -5.97 8.47
C MET A 136 2.48 -6.70 9.44
N ASP A 137 2.11 -6.57 10.70
CA ASP A 137 2.64 -7.33 11.84
C ASP A 137 1.46 -8.04 12.52
N PHE A 138 1.62 -9.29 12.91
CA PHE A 138 0.55 -10.12 13.46
C PHE A 138 0.75 -10.38 14.95
N ARG A 139 -0.37 -10.62 15.65
CA ARG A 139 -0.35 -11.04 17.06
C ARG A 139 0.18 -12.46 17.20
N ASP A 140 -0.25 -13.32 16.29
CA ASP A 140 0.23 -14.67 16.12
C ASP A 140 0.62 -14.86 14.65
N PRO A 141 1.92 -14.93 14.35
CA PRO A 141 2.38 -15.11 12.98
C PRO A 141 1.75 -16.33 12.32
N GLN A 142 1.37 -17.38 13.06
CA GLN A 142 0.80 -18.64 12.54
C GLN A 142 -0.64 -18.52 12.03
N LEU A 143 -1.38 -17.50 12.46
CA LEU A 143 -2.79 -17.32 12.10
C LEU A 143 -3.02 -16.47 10.84
N GLY A 144 -1.94 -15.93 10.24
CA GLY A 144 -1.97 -15.18 8.99
C GLY A 144 -2.85 -13.91 9.02
N MET A 145 -3.32 -13.48 7.84
CA MET A 145 -4.00 -12.18 7.64
C MET A 145 -5.48 -12.14 8.06
N ASN A 146 -5.84 -12.81 9.16
CA ASN A 146 -7.15 -12.64 9.77
C ASN A 146 -7.24 -11.24 10.42
N GLY A 147 -8.32 -10.48 10.17
CA GLY A 147 -8.48 -9.12 10.72
C GLY A 147 -8.34 -9.03 12.25
N SER A 148 -8.70 -10.11 12.97
CA SER A 148 -8.51 -10.19 14.43
C SER A 148 -7.06 -10.48 14.86
N ASN A 149 -6.22 -10.95 13.94
CA ASN A 149 -4.81 -11.27 14.14
C ASN A 149 -3.86 -10.12 13.76
N ILE A 150 -4.32 -9.12 13.00
CA ILE A 150 -3.50 -7.96 12.61
C ILE A 150 -3.18 -7.09 13.83
N LEU A 151 -1.91 -7.06 14.25
CA LEU A 151 -1.44 -6.27 15.38
C LEU A 151 -1.18 -4.82 14.98
N ASN A 152 -0.41 -4.62 13.91
CA ASN A 152 -0.16 -3.30 13.34
C ASN A 152 -0.17 -3.34 11.81
N THR A 153 -0.42 -2.17 11.19
CA THR A 153 -0.33 -2.00 9.74
C THR A 153 0.28 -0.65 9.38
N SER A 154 1.16 -0.60 8.39
CA SER A 154 1.51 0.62 7.66
C SER A 154 0.85 0.60 6.29
N ARG A 155 0.40 1.75 5.79
CA ARG A 155 -0.35 1.86 4.53
C ARG A 155 0.31 2.91 3.66
N THR A 156 0.60 2.56 2.42
CA THR A 156 1.18 3.48 1.44
C THR A 156 0.43 3.37 0.13
N PHE A 157 0.18 4.50 -0.51
CA PHE A 157 -0.58 4.57 -1.75
C PHE A 157 0.33 5.04 -2.89
N TYR A 158 0.25 4.35 -4.02
CA TYR A 158 1.09 4.58 -5.18
C TYR A 158 0.24 4.66 -6.43
N ASP A 159 0.49 5.67 -7.24
CA ASP A 159 -0.12 5.77 -8.54
C ASP A 159 0.60 4.84 -9.52
N LEU A 160 -0.14 4.01 -10.26
CA LEU A 160 0.49 3.07 -11.20
C LEU A 160 0.99 3.75 -12.46
N ALA A 161 0.56 4.98 -12.75
CA ALA A 161 1.16 5.77 -13.82
C ALA A 161 2.59 6.16 -13.44
N ALA A 162 3.55 5.80 -14.30
CA ALA A 162 4.88 6.38 -14.24
C ALA A 162 4.78 7.92 -14.29
N PRO A 163 5.59 8.66 -13.53
CA PRO A 163 5.69 10.11 -13.68
C PRO A 163 6.09 10.42 -15.12
N VAL A 164 5.13 10.82 -15.95
CA VAL A 164 5.42 11.26 -17.31
C VAL A 164 6.08 12.63 -17.16
N PRO A 165 7.34 12.83 -17.61
CA PRO A 165 7.96 14.14 -17.51
C PRO A 165 7.09 15.12 -18.26
N GLU A 166 6.76 16.23 -17.59
CA GLU A 166 5.88 17.23 -18.17
C GLU A 166 6.43 17.68 -19.53
N PRO A 167 5.58 18.05 -20.50
CA PRO A 167 6.03 18.52 -21.81
C PRO A 167 7.10 19.61 -21.74
N GLU A 168 7.05 20.44 -20.70
CA GLU A 168 8.02 21.48 -20.40
C GLU A 168 9.42 20.94 -20.09
N THR A 169 9.51 19.79 -19.42
CA THR A 169 10.79 19.11 -19.13
C THR A 169 11.47 18.69 -20.43
N TRP A 170 10.71 18.12 -21.37
CA TRP A 170 11.22 17.76 -22.69
C TRP A 170 11.61 18.99 -23.50
N ALA A 171 10.80 20.05 -23.46
CA ALA A 171 11.09 21.31 -24.13
C ALA A 171 12.40 21.92 -23.62
N MET A 172 12.60 21.97 -22.30
CA MET A 172 13.82 22.49 -21.68
C MET A 172 15.06 21.65 -22.02
N MET A 173 14.92 20.32 -22.03
CA MET A 173 16.00 19.43 -22.46
C MET A 173 16.38 19.68 -23.94
N LEU A 174 15.39 19.78 -24.83
CA LEU A 174 15.63 20.05 -26.25
C LEU A 174 16.25 21.42 -26.49
N VAL A 175 15.78 22.45 -25.77
CA VAL A 175 16.37 23.80 -25.83
C VAL A 175 17.82 23.78 -25.34
N GLY A 176 18.10 23.09 -24.22
CA GLY A 176 19.46 22.94 -23.70
C GLY A 176 20.39 22.25 -24.68
N LEU A 177 19.96 21.13 -25.27
CA LEU A 177 20.71 20.41 -26.31
C LEU A 177 20.92 21.26 -27.57
N GLY A 178 19.90 22.02 -27.98
CA GLY A 178 19.98 22.96 -29.11
C GLY A 178 21.02 24.06 -28.89
N LEU A 179 21.05 24.65 -27.70
CA LEU A 179 22.06 25.65 -27.31
C LEU A 179 23.47 25.08 -27.31
N ILE A 180 23.66 23.87 -26.76
CA ILE A 180 24.96 23.20 -26.75
C ILE A 180 25.43 22.91 -28.19
N ALA A 181 24.55 22.39 -29.04
CA ALA A 181 24.86 22.14 -30.45
C ALA A 181 25.22 23.44 -31.20
N GLN A 182 24.52 24.53 -30.92
CA GLN A 182 24.80 25.83 -31.52
C GLN A 182 26.13 26.43 -31.06
N LEU A 183 26.49 26.27 -29.79
CA LEU A 183 27.80 26.68 -29.26
C LEU A 183 28.94 25.82 -29.83
N ALA A 184 28.73 24.50 -29.95
CA ALA A 184 29.70 23.59 -30.55
C ALA A 184 29.99 23.92 -32.03
N ARG A 185 28.97 24.33 -32.80
CA ARG A 185 29.13 24.80 -34.18
C ARG A 185 29.88 26.13 -34.31
N ARG A 186 29.90 26.95 -33.25
CA ARG A 186 30.58 28.25 -33.23
C ARG A 186 32.02 28.17 -32.74
N LYS A 187 32.51 27.00 -32.32
CA LYS A 187 33.91 26.82 -31.93
C LYS A 187 34.77 26.82 -33.21
N PRO A 188 35.59 27.85 -33.47
CA PRO A 188 36.47 27.86 -34.64
C PRO A 188 37.49 26.72 -34.50
N ARG A 189 37.73 26.01 -35.60
CA ARG A 189 38.83 25.04 -35.73
C ARG A 189 40.18 25.73 -35.61
#